data_AF-A0AAP5V024-F1
#
_entry.id   AF-A0AAP5V024-F1
#
_cell.length_a   1.000
_cell.length_b   1.000
_cell.length_c   1.000
_cell.angle_alpha   90.00
_cell.angle_beta   90.00
_cell.angle_gamma   90.00
#
_symmetry.space_group_name_H-M   'P 1'
#
loop_
_entity.id
_entity.type
_entity.pdbx_description
1 polymer ?
#
loop_
_entity_poly.entity_id
_entity_poly.type
_entity_poly.pdbx_seq_one_letter_code
_entity_poly.pdbx_strand_id
1 'polypeptide(L)'
;MSRVIPFTRLRVTKDERIDRPLECAHHHIRLDPRGGLVNCRECGATLTPFWALSMLADQYAIALAQIQRLNERLAGADSRILELSTELDATRDAERTGKDSPPRP
;
A
#
# COMPACT_ATOMS: atom_id res chain seq x y z
N MET A 1 10.52 -24.83 0.62
CA MET A 1 9.30 -24.16 1.10
C MET A 1 8.79 -23.23 0.02
N SER A 2 7.57 -23.47 -0.49
CA SER A 2 6.67 -22.41 -0.98
C SER A 2 5.28 -23.05 -1.17
N ARG A 3 4.39 -22.88 -0.19
CA ARG A 3 2.99 -23.33 -0.27
C ARG A 3 2.15 -22.14 -0.75
N VAL A 4 2.09 -21.93 -2.06
CA VAL A 4 1.19 -20.95 -2.67
C VAL A 4 -0.03 -21.72 -3.18
N ILE A 5 -1.22 -21.39 -2.66
CA ILE A 5 -2.49 -22.00 -3.09
C ILE A 5 -2.85 -21.44 -4.48
N PRO A 6 -3.05 -22.28 -5.51
CA PRO A 6 -3.41 -21.81 -6.84
C PRO A 6 -4.88 -21.34 -6.84
N PHE A 7 -5.09 -20.07 -7.12
CA PHE A 7 -6.44 -19.50 -7.31
C PHE A 7 -6.98 -19.91 -8.68
N THR A 8 -7.90 -20.88 -8.69
CA THR A 8 -8.68 -21.21 -9.89
C THR A 8 -9.89 -20.26 -9.93
N ARG A 9 -9.88 -19.29 -10.86
CA ARG A 9 -10.99 -18.33 -11.01
C ARG A 9 -12.25 -19.07 -11.51
N LEU A 10 -13.32 -19.01 -10.72
CA LEU A 10 -14.66 -19.45 -11.11
C LEU A 10 -15.15 -18.63 -12.30
N ARG A 11 -15.57 -19.32 -13.38
CA ARG A 11 -16.17 -18.68 -14.56
C ARG A 11 -17.55 -18.15 -14.19
N VAL A 12 -17.68 -16.83 -14.17
CA VAL A 12 -18.97 -16.15 -14.23
C VAL A 12 -19.31 -15.94 -15.70
N THR A 13 -20.24 -16.73 -16.22
CA THR A 13 -20.79 -16.55 -17.57
C THR A 13 -21.62 -15.28 -17.58
N LYS A 14 -21.06 -14.21 -18.14
CA LYS A 14 -21.76 -12.96 -18.37
C LYS A 14 -22.16 -12.88 -19.83
N ASP A 15 -23.45 -12.69 -20.01
CA ASP A 15 -24.22 -12.49 -21.24
C ASP A 15 -23.49 -11.68 -22.32
N GLU A 16 -23.81 -12.01 -23.57
CA GLU A 16 -23.12 -11.65 -24.81
C GLU A 16 -23.48 -10.24 -25.31
N ARG A 17 -22.56 -9.67 -26.09
CA ARG A 17 -22.67 -8.47 -26.94
C ARG A 17 -22.39 -7.13 -26.24
N ILE A 18 -21.10 -6.86 -26.04
CA ILE A 18 -20.37 -5.65 -26.47
C ILE A 18 -18.89 -6.05 -26.40
N ASP A 19 -18.13 -5.72 -27.44
CA ASP A 19 -16.70 -5.98 -27.60
C ASP A 19 -15.93 -5.89 -26.27
N ARG A 20 -15.37 -7.02 -25.81
CA ARG A 20 -14.53 -7.07 -24.61
C ARG A 20 -13.07 -6.89 -25.03
N PRO A 21 -12.40 -5.77 -24.71
CA PRO A 21 -10.98 -5.84 -24.43
C PRO A 21 -10.82 -6.81 -23.24
N LEU A 22 -9.99 -7.83 -23.38
CA LEU A 22 -9.73 -8.81 -22.33
C LEU A 22 -9.41 -8.08 -21.00
N GLU A 23 -10.24 -8.33 -19.97
CA GLU A 23 -10.04 -7.99 -18.56
C GLU A 23 -9.66 -6.52 -18.23
N CYS A 24 -10.49 -5.53 -18.58
CA CYS A 24 -10.35 -4.20 -17.97
C CYS A 24 -10.78 -4.25 -16.48
N ALA A 25 -9.89 -3.81 -15.59
CA ALA A 25 -10.15 -3.73 -14.15
C ALA A 25 -11.07 -2.55 -13.77
N HIS A 26 -11.35 -1.65 -14.71
CA HIS A 26 -12.27 -0.51 -14.54
C HIS A 26 -11.91 0.43 -13.38
N HIS A 27 -10.64 0.51 -12.98
CA HIS A 27 -10.19 1.42 -11.91
C HIS A 27 -10.20 2.89 -12.34
N HIS A 28 -10.12 3.16 -13.65
CA HIS A 28 -10.12 4.50 -14.20
C HIS A 28 -11.51 4.87 -14.74
N ILE A 29 -12.32 5.48 -13.88
CA ILE A 29 -13.69 5.91 -14.22
C ILE A 29 -13.79 7.41 -14.48
N ARG A 30 -14.80 7.80 -15.27
CA ARG A 30 -15.24 9.17 -15.51
C ARG A 30 -16.70 9.25 -15.12
N LEU A 31 -17.01 10.18 -14.23
CA LEU A 31 -18.38 10.55 -13.88
C LEU A 31 -18.83 11.63 -14.87
N ASP A 32 -19.93 11.40 -15.57
CA ASP A 32 -20.56 12.45 -16.37
C ASP A 32 -21.41 13.35 -15.45
N PRO A 33 -21.02 14.63 -15.27
CA PRO A 33 -21.73 15.54 -14.36
C PRO A 33 -23.15 15.89 -14.83
N ARG A 34 -23.52 15.61 -16.09
CA ARG A 34 -24.84 15.92 -16.64
C ARG A 34 -25.72 14.68 -16.81
N GLY A 35 -25.12 13.52 -17.08
CA GLY A 35 -25.84 12.30 -17.43
C GLY A 35 -26.08 11.32 -16.30
N GLY A 36 -25.42 11.47 -15.14
CA GLY A 36 -25.50 10.49 -14.04
C GLY A 36 -24.91 9.12 -14.39
N LEU A 37 -24.20 9.04 -15.53
CA LEU A 37 -23.56 7.83 -16.02
C LEU A 37 -22.10 7.80 -15.58
N VAL A 38 -21.60 6.58 -15.32
CA VAL A 38 -20.20 6.32 -15.03
C VAL A 38 -19.61 5.55 -16.19
N ASN A 39 -18.52 6.02 -16.77
CA ASN A 39 -17.85 5.32 -17.88
C ASN A 39 -16.40 5.01 -17.51
N CYS A 40 -15.89 3.84 -17.90
CA CYS A 40 -14.47 3.57 -17.83
C CYS A 40 -13.72 4.32 -18.92
N ARG A 41 -12.60 4.95 -18.58
CA ARG A 41 -11.73 5.64 -19.54
C ARG A 41 -10.90 4.69 -20.40
N GLU A 42 -10.59 3.50 -19.89
CA GLU A 42 -9.72 2.53 -20.58
C GLU A 42 -10.49 1.75 -21.63
N CYS A 43 -11.62 1.15 -21.26
CA CYS A 43 -12.40 0.30 -22.16
C CYS A 43 -13.66 0.99 -22.71
N GLY A 44 -13.99 2.21 -22.25
CA GLY A 44 -15.18 2.93 -22.68
C GLY A 44 -16.51 2.39 -22.12
N ALA A 45 -16.49 1.31 -21.34
CA ALA A 45 -17.72 0.69 -20.84
C ALA A 45 -18.48 1.61 -19.87
N THR A 46 -19.80 1.64 -20.02
CA THR A 46 -20.69 2.26 -19.02
C THR A 46 -20.89 1.31 -17.85
N LEU A 47 -20.63 1.82 -16.66
CA LEU A 47 -20.65 1.15 -15.39
C LEU A 47 -21.86 1.64 -14.58
N THR A 48 -22.41 0.77 -13.74
CA THR A 48 -23.48 1.19 -12.83
C THR A 48 -22.89 2.07 -11.71
N PRO A 49 -23.62 3.09 -11.22
CA PRO A 49 -23.15 3.91 -10.11
C PRO A 49 -22.82 3.07 -8.86
N PHE A 50 -23.61 2.03 -8.58
CA PHE A 50 -23.36 1.11 -7.47
C PHE A 50 -21.99 0.41 -7.62
N TRP A 51 -21.71 -0.17 -8.79
CA TRP A 51 -20.42 -0.81 -9.04
C TRP A 51 -19.26 0.16 -8.87
N ALA A 52 -19.39 1.38 -9.38
CA ALA A 52 -18.36 2.41 -9.27
C ALA A 52 -18.09 2.80 -7.80
N LEU A 53 -19.14 2.96 -6.99
CA LEU A 53 -19.00 3.26 -5.57
C LEU A 53 -18.37 2.10 -4.79
N SER A 54 -18.78 0.86 -5.08
CA SER A 54 -18.16 -0.33 -4.47
C SER A 54 -16.68 -0.43 -4.82
N MET A 55 -16.32 -0.28 -6.10
CA MET A 55 -14.92 -0.31 -6.53
C MET A 55 -14.10 0.81 -5.87
N LEU A 56 -14.63 2.03 -5.79
CA LEU A 56 -13.94 3.15 -5.11
C LEU A 56 -13.75 2.87 -3.61
N ALA A 57 -14.75 2.30 -2.93
CA ALA A 57 -14.64 1.92 -1.53
C ALA A 57 -13.55 0.87 -1.30
N ASP A 58 -13.49 -0.15 -2.18
CA ASP A 58 -12.46 -1.19 -2.12
C ASP A 58 -11.05 -0.60 -2.35
N GLN A 59 -10.88 0.26 -3.36
CA GLN A 59 -9.60 0.94 -3.61
C GLN A 59 -9.19 1.83 -2.43
N TYR A 60 -10.14 2.52 -1.83
CA TYR A 60 -9.89 3.37 -0.66
C TYR A 60 -9.44 2.55 0.55
N ALA A 61 -10.07 1.39 0.80
CA ALA A 61 -9.67 0.49 1.88
C ALA A 61 -8.24 -0.04 1.69
N ILE A 62 -7.87 -0.42 0.46
CA ILE A 62 -6.51 -0.85 0.11
C ILE A 62 -5.50 0.29 0.35
N ALA A 63 -5.81 1.50 -0.11
CA ALA A 63 -4.95 2.66 0.07
C ALA A 63 -4.74 2.99 1.56
N LEU A 64 -5.80 2.97 2.37
CA LEU A 64 -5.70 3.19 3.81
C LEU A 64 -4.84 2.14 4.51
N ALA A 65 -5.03 0.86 4.19
CA ALA A 65 -4.22 -0.21 4.77
C ALA A 65 -2.73 -0.04 4.43
N GLN A 66 -2.43 0.41 3.21
CA GLN A 66 -1.05 0.69 2.80
C GLN A 66 -0.46 1.90 3.54
N ILE A 67 -1.22 2.98 3.71
CA ILE A 67 -0.79 4.14 4.50
C ILE A 67 -0.49 3.73 5.94
N GLN A 68 -1.38 2.95 6.56
CA GLN A 68 -1.18 2.48 7.93
C GLN A 68 0.10 1.65 8.05
N ARG A 69 0.31 0.68 7.16
CA ARG A 69 1.53 -0.13 7.13
C ARG A 69 2.79 0.73 6.99
N LEU A 70 2.76 1.76 6.15
CA LEU A 70 3.91 2.64 5.96
C LEU A 70 4.17 3.48 7.22
N ASN A 71 3.14 3.97 7.88
CA ASN A 71 3.27 4.70 9.14
C ASN A 71 3.88 3.83 10.25
N GLU A 72 3.44 2.58 10.38
CA GLU A 72 4.01 1.62 11.33
C GLU A 72 5.50 1.37 11.06
N ARG A 73 5.87 1.20 9.79
CA ARG A 73 7.28 1.04 9.39
C ARG A 73 8.12 2.27 9.69
N LEU A 74 7.56 3.46 9.47
CA LEU A 74 8.24 4.73 9.74
C LEU A 74 8.47 4.90 11.25
N ALA A 75 7.44 4.69 12.07
CA ALA A 75 7.56 4.73 13.53
C ALA A 75 8.59 3.73 14.07
N GLY A 76 8.64 2.52 13.51
CA GLY A 76 9.66 1.53 13.86
C GLY A 76 11.07 1.96 13.48
N ALA A 77 11.24 2.58 12.31
CA ALA A 77 12.53 3.12 11.88
C ALA A 77 12.99 4.28 12.78
N ASP A 78 12.10 5.20 13.14
CA ASP A 78 12.39 6.31 14.05
C ASP A 78 12.82 5.81 15.43
N SER A 79 12.11 4.83 15.99
CA SER A 79 12.51 4.18 17.26
C SER A 79 13.90 3.59 17.16
N ARG A 80 14.20 2.88 16.06
CA ARG A 80 15.51 2.25 15.89
C ARG A 80 16.64 3.27 15.71
N ILE A 81 16.38 4.39 15.06
CA ILE A 81 17.34 5.50 14.93
C ILE A 81 17.66 6.09 16.31
N LEU A 82 16.64 6.30 17.14
CA LEU A 82 16.84 6.80 18.51
C LEU A 82 17.66 5.82 19.35
N GLU A 83 17.31 4.53 19.34
CA GLU A 83 18.08 3.49 20.03
C GLU A 83 19.56 3.49 19.60
N LEU A 84 19.81 3.42 18.29
CA LEU A 84 21.18 3.43 17.76
C LEU A 84 21.95 4.71 18.10
N SER A 85 21.27 5.85 18.13
CA SER A 85 21.89 7.12 18.54
C SER A 85 22.30 7.08 20.01
N THR A 86 21.44 6.55 20.88
CA THR A 86 21.77 6.38 22.30
C THR A 86 22.90 5.38 22.52
N GLU A 87 22.93 4.26 21.77
CA GLU A 87 24.02 3.29 21.80
C GLU A 87 25.35 3.95 21.38
N LEU A 88 25.34 4.75 20.30
CA LEU A 88 26.51 5.48 19.82
C LEU A 88 27.02 6.49 20.85
N ASP A 89 26.14 7.27 21.46
CA ASP A 89 26.55 8.26 22.46
C ASP A 89 27.14 7.57 23.71
N ALA A 90 26.56 6.45 24.15
CA ALA A 90 27.11 5.66 25.26
C ALA A 90 28.51 5.10 24.93
N THR A 91 28.74 4.60 23.71
CA THR A 91 30.07 4.11 23.31
C THR A 91 31.11 5.23 23.28
N ARG A 92 30.74 6.44 22.80
CA ARG A 92 31.63 7.61 22.79
C ARG A 92 32.00 8.06 24.20
N ASP A 93 31.06 8.04 25.13
CA ASP A 93 31.31 8.42 26.52
C ASP A 93 32.22 7.40 27.23
N ALA A 94 32.05 6.10 26.92
CA ALA A 94 32.94 5.04 27.41
C ALA A 94 34.38 5.18 26.86
N GLU A 95 34.54 5.52 25.58
CA GLU A 95 35.86 5.78 24.99
C GLU A 95 36.55 7.00 25.62
N ARG A 96 35.80 8.06 25.91
CA ARG A 96 36.31 9.26 26.60
C ARG A 96 36.80 8.94 28.00
N THR A 97 35.98 8.26 28.81
CA THR A 97 36.34 7.89 30.18
C THR A 97 37.50 6.89 30.25
N GLY A 98 37.65 6.00 29.26
CA GLY A 98 38.80 5.11 29.16
C GLY A 98 40.12 5.81 28.82
N LYS A 99 40.08 6.94 28.08
CA LYS A 99 41.27 7.69 27.66
C LYS A 99 41.82 8.63 28.75
N ASP A 100 40.98 9.04 29.69
CA ASP A 100 41.33 9.95 30.79
C ASP A 100 41.86 9.25 32.06
N SER A 101 42.05 7.92 32.05
CA SER A 101 42.66 7.20 33.17
C SER A 101 44.19 7.38 33.16
N PRO A 102 44.82 8.00 34.19
CA PRO A 102 46.26 8.19 34.23
C PRO A 102 46.98 6.85 34.44
N PRO A 103 48.22 6.69 33.92
CA PRO A 103 49.00 5.49 34.16
C PRO A 103 49.24 5.34 35.66
N ARG A 104 48.83 4.19 36.20
CA ARG A 104 49.05 3.83 37.61
C ARG A 104 50.56 3.69 37.85
N PRO A 105 51.11 4.24 38.96
CA PRO A 105 52.54 4.18 39.27
C PRO A 105 53.05 2.77 39.54
#